data_AF-A0A354MUY5-F1
#
_entry.id   AF-A0A354MUY5-F1
#
_cell.length_a   1.000
_cell.length_b   1.000
_cell.length_c   1.000
_cell.angle_alpha   90.00
_cell.angle_beta   90.00
_cell.angle_gamma   90.00
#
_symmetry.space_group_name_H-M   'P 1'
#
loop_
_entity.id
_entity.type
_entity.pdbx_description
1 polymer ?
#
loop_
_entity_poly.entity_id
_entity_poly.type
_entity_poly.pdbx_seq_one_letter_code
_entity_poly.pdbx_strand_id
1 'polypeptide(L)'
;STLADTLAKKLAVCPTLGAAYEKRSITELSALADEIDRATTELENAELAYKEIGDITAASERIRDDLLPKMAALRAVCDEAETKTAAKYWPFPTYGDLLFGVR
;
A
#
# COMPACT_ATOMS: atom_id res chain seq x y z
N SER A 1 4.85 15.40 3.88
CA SER A 1 3.97 14.69 4.84
C SER A 1 4.08 15.39 6.19
N THR A 2 3.00 15.50 6.96
CA THR A 2 2.96 16.29 8.21
C THR A 2 4.02 15.84 9.23
N LEU A 3 4.42 14.56 9.18
CA LEU A 3 5.49 14.00 10.02
C LEU A 3 6.89 14.48 9.60
N ALA A 4 7.20 14.49 8.30
CA ALA A 4 8.46 15.01 7.78
C ALA A 4 8.61 16.51 8.06
N ASP A 5 7.52 17.28 7.91
CA ASP A 5 7.51 18.71 8.20
C ASP A 5 7.73 18.98 9.70
N THR A 6 7.17 18.14 10.57
CA THR A 6 7.38 18.21 12.03
C THR A 6 8.82 17.89 12.39
N LEU A 7 9.40 16.87 11.78
CA LEU A 7 10.81 16.51 11.99
C LEU A 7 11.74 17.65 11.56
N ALA A 8 11.53 18.24 10.39
CA ALA A 8 12.32 19.36 9.89
C ALA A 8 12.28 20.55 10.87
N LYS A 9 11.09 20.90 11.39
CA LYS A 9 10.94 21.97 12.38
C LYS A 9 11.65 21.67 13.70
N LYS A 10 11.58 20.43 14.20
CA LYS A 10 12.28 20.03 15.43
C LYS A 10 13.80 20.17 15.29
N LEU A 11 14.36 19.68 14.19
CA LEU A 11 15.80 19.74 13.93
C LEU A 11 16.27 21.17 13.66
N ALA A 12 15.43 22.03 13.08
CA ALA A 12 15.75 23.45 12.90
C ALA A 12 15.91 24.21 14.23
N VAL A 13 15.14 23.83 15.26
CA VAL A 13 15.23 24.43 16.61
C VAL A 13 16.36 23.80 17.42
N CYS A 14 16.54 22.49 17.32
CA CYS A 14 17.57 21.75 18.05
C CYS A 14 18.14 20.60 17.20
N PRO A 15 19.28 20.80 16.52
CA PRO A 15 19.86 19.81 15.60
C PRO A 15 20.26 18.48 16.25
N THR A 16 20.54 18.48 17.55
CA THR A 16 20.97 17.30 18.31
C THR A 16 19.81 16.50 18.90
N LEU A 17 18.56 16.94 18.69
CA LEU A 17 17.38 16.26 19.22
C LEU A 17 17.24 14.85 18.63
N GLY A 18 16.98 13.87 19.49
CA GLY A 18 16.66 12.52 19.08
C GLY A 18 15.41 12.49 18.20
N ALA A 19 15.53 11.86 17.02
CA ALA A 19 14.46 11.78 16.02
C ALA A 19 14.31 10.37 15.42
N ALA A 20 14.69 9.35 16.19
CA ALA A 20 14.76 7.98 15.70
C ALA A 20 13.36 7.44 15.30
N TYR A 21 12.32 7.82 16.03
CA TYR A 21 10.94 7.42 15.72
C TYR A 21 10.46 8.01 14.41
N GLU A 22 10.54 9.33 14.24
CA GLU A 22 10.06 10.01 13.03
C GLU A 22 10.82 9.55 11.78
N LYS A 23 12.15 9.41 11.88
CA LYS A 23 12.97 8.90 10.78
C LYS A 23 12.53 7.50 10.37
N ARG A 24 12.39 6.59 11.34
CA ARG A 24 11.94 5.21 11.08
C ARG A 24 10.55 5.19 10.45
N SER A 25 9.58 5.91 11.01
CA SER A 25 8.22 5.96 10.46
C SER A 25 8.17 6.53 9.04
N ILE A 26 8.96 7.56 8.73
CA ILE A 26 9.05 8.10 7.37
C ILE A 26 9.64 7.06 6.42
N THR A 27 10.72 6.39 6.81
CA THR A 27 11.35 5.34 6.00
C THR A 27 10.40 4.16 5.75
N GLU A 28 9.74 3.65 6.79
CA GLU A 28 8.78 2.54 6.67
C GLU A 28 7.60 2.91 5.77
N LEU A 29 6.98 4.07 5.97
CA LEU A 29 5.85 4.50 5.14
C LEU A 29 6.24 4.75 3.67
N SER A 30 7.45 5.27 3.43
CA SER A 30 7.96 5.44 2.06
C SER A 30 8.18 4.09 1.38
N ALA A 31 8.80 3.14 2.07
CA ALA A 31 9.05 1.80 1.52
C ALA A 31 7.75 1.07 1.20
N LEU A 32 6.73 1.18 2.07
CA LEU A 32 5.41 0.61 1.82
C LEU A 32 4.72 1.25 0.63
N ALA A 33 4.83 2.57 0.45
CA ALA A 33 4.28 3.24 -0.73
C ALA A 33 4.93 2.76 -2.03
N ASP A 34 6.26 2.63 -2.05
CA ASP A 34 7.00 2.10 -3.21
C ASP A 34 6.61 0.65 -3.51
N GLU A 35 6.34 -0.15 -2.48
CA GLU A 35 5.90 -1.54 -2.63
C GLU A 35 4.46 -1.66 -3.13
N ILE A 36 3.55 -0.80 -2.66
CA ILE A 36 2.17 -0.72 -3.16
C ILE A 36 2.18 -0.33 -4.65
N ASP A 37 2.98 0.67 -5.04
CA ASP A 37 3.09 1.12 -6.44
C ASP A 37 3.59 -0.01 -7.36
N ARG A 38 4.63 -0.72 -6.91
CA ARG A 38 5.17 -1.89 -7.62
C ARG A 38 4.13 -3.00 -7.77
N ALA A 39 3.48 -3.40 -6.67
CA ALA A 39 2.48 -4.47 -6.67
C ALA A 39 1.25 -4.11 -7.51
N THR A 40 0.85 -2.83 -7.52
CA THR A 40 -0.22 -2.32 -8.39
C THR A 40 0.17 -2.46 -9.86
N THR A 41 1.37 -2.01 -10.23
CA THR A 41 1.90 -2.13 -11.60
C THR A 41 1.97 -3.59 -12.06
N GLU A 42 2.42 -4.50 -11.18
CA GLU A 42 2.47 -5.94 -11.49
C GLU A 42 1.07 -6.54 -11.72
N LEU A 43 0.08 -6.13 -10.91
CA LEU A 43 -1.30 -6.57 -11.05
C LEU A 43 -1.94 -6.03 -12.34
N GLU A 44 -1.73 -4.76 -12.66
CA GLU A 44 -2.22 -4.13 -13.90
C GLU A 44 -1.65 -4.83 -15.13
N ASN A 45 -0.36 -5.14 -15.13
CA ASN A 45 0.27 -5.90 -16.22
C ASN A 45 -0.32 -7.30 -16.37
N ALA A 46 -0.60 -7.99 -15.26
CA ALA A 46 -1.25 -9.29 -15.29
C ALA A 46 -2.69 -9.21 -15.80
N GLU A 47 -3.43 -8.15 -15.46
CA GLU A 47 -4.77 -7.91 -15.97
C GLU A 47 -4.78 -7.63 -17.47
N LEU A 48 -3.81 -6.86 -17.98
CA LEU A 48 -3.63 -6.64 -19.42
C LEU A 48 -3.35 -7.95 -20.16
N ALA A 49 -2.41 -8.75 -19.67
CA ALA A 49 -2.11 -10.06 -20.26
C ALA A 49 -3.31 -11.01 -20.24
N TYR A 50 -4.09 -10.99 -19.14
CA TYR A 50 -5.33 -11.76 -19.03
C TYR A 50 -6.36 -11.37 -20.10
N LYS A 51 -6.52 -10.07 -20.38
CA LYS A 51 -7.48 -9.55 -21.38
C LYS A 51 -7.18 -10.01 -22.82
N GLU A 52 -5.95 -10.44 -23.09
CA GLU A 52 -5.54 -10.94 -24.41
C GLU A 52 -5.88 -12.43 -24.61
N ILE A 53 -6.32 -13.14 -23.56
CA ILE A 53 -6.59 -14.57 -23.63
C ILE A 53 -7.98 -14.82 -24.21
N GLY A 54 -8.03 -15.40 -25.41
CA GLY A 54 -9.29 -15.80 -26.06
C GLY A 54 -9.88 -17.12 -25.58
N ASP A 55 -9.07 -17.99 -24.95
CA ASP A 55 -9.52 -19.30 -24.44
C ASP A 55 -9.96 -19.21 -22.98
N ILE A 56 -11.18 -19.65 -22.69
CA ILE A 56 -11.79 -19.52 -21.36
C ILE A 56 -11.08 -20.38 -20.32
N THR A 57 -10.58 -21.55 -20.69
CA THR A 57 -9.87 -22.43 -19.76
C THR A 57 -8.52 -21.81 -19.37
N ALA A 58 -7.74 -21.36 -20.34
CA ALA A 58 -6.48 -20.64 -20.10
C ALA A 58 -6.71 -19.35 -19.31
N ALA A 59 -7.79 -18.61 -19.60
CA ALA A 59 -8.14 -17.40 -18.86
C ALA A 59 -8.44 -17.72 -17.38
N SER A 60 -9.19 -18.80 -17.13
CA SER A 60 -9.50 -19.27 -15.77
C SER A 60 -8.24 -19.70 -15.01
N GLU A 61 -7.33 -20.41 -15.67
CA GLU A 61 -6.05 -20.82 -15.09
C GLU A 61 -5.18 -19.59 -14.75
N ARG A 62 -5.12 -18.57 -15.62
CA ARG A 62 -4.38 -17.33 -15.33
C ARG A 62 -4.99 -16.50 -14.21
N ILE A 63 -6.32 -16.46 -14.09
CA ILE A 63 -6.95 -15.84 -12.91
C ILE A 63 -6.46 -16.53 -11.64
N ARG A 64 -6.53 -17.87 -11.60
CA ARG A 64 -6.17 -18.67 -10.43
C ARG A 64 -4.69 -18.54 -10.07
N ASP A 65 -3.81 -18.68 -11.05
CA ASP A 65 -2.38 -18.88 -10.82
C ASP A 65 -1.57 -17.58 -10.86
N ASP A 66 -2.15 -16.48 -11.33
CA ASP A 66 -1.42 -15.22 -11.53
C ASP A 66 -2.17 -14.01 -10.96
N LEU A 67 -3.42 -13.79 -11.36
CA LEU A 67 -4.18 -12.60 -10.96
C LEU A 67 -4.49 -12.61 -9.46
N LEU A 68 -5.05 -13.72 -8.94
CA LEU A 68 -5.41 -13.85 -7.53
C LEU A 68 -4.19 -13.76 -6.59
N PRO A 69 -3.05 -14.42 -6.86
CA PRO A 69 -1.83 -14.23 -6.08
C PRO A 69 -1.36 -12.78 -6.04
N LYS A 70 -1.38 -12.06 -7.17
CA LYS A 70 -0.99 -10.64 -7.22
C LYS A 70 -1.96 -9.73 -6.46
N MET A 71 -3.27 -10.01 -6.53
CA MET A 71 -4.26 -9.32 -5.72
C MET A 71 -4.01 -9.53 -4.22
N ALA A 72 -3.67 -10.76 -3.81
CA ALA A 72 -3.34 -11.07 -2.42
C ALA A 72 -2.06 -10.37 -1.97
N ALA A 73 -1.04 -10.28 -2.82
CA ALA A 73 0.21 -9.58 -2.54
C ALA A 73 -0.02 -8.07 -2.35
N LEU A 74 -0.74 -7.42 -3.27
CA LEU A 74 -1.09 -6.01 -3.14
C LEU A 74 -1.90 -5.76 -1.86
N ARG A 75 -2.86 -6.65 -1.55
CA ARG A 75 -3.65 -6.55 -0.33
C ARG A 75 -2.79 -6.61 0.93
N ALA A 76 -1.85 -7.56 1.02
CA ALA A 76 -1.01 -7.72 2.21
C ALA A 76 -0.22 -6.45 2.55
N VAL A 77 0.34 -5.78 1.54
CA VAL A 77 1.13 -4.55 1.73
C VAL A 77 0.22 -3.38 2.11
N CYS A 78 -0.97 -3.27 1.48
CA CYS A 78 -1.97 -2.28 1.87
C CYS A 78 -2.46 -2.48 3.31
N ASP A 79 -2.70 -3.73 3.73
CA ASP A 79 -3.12 -4.05 5.10
C ASP A 79 -2.02 -3.63 6.11
N GLU A 80 -0.74 -3.86 5.79
CA GLU A 80 0.36 -3.37 6.62
C GLU A 80 0.40 -1.82 6.69
N ALA A 81 0.25 -1.16 5.55
CA ALA A 81 0.25 0.30 5.46
C ALA A 81 -0.94 0.93 6.21
N GLU A 82 -2.10 0.27 6.26
CA GLU A 82 -3.27 0.69 7.04
C GLU A 82 -2.93 0.79 8.53
N THR A 83 -2.19 -0.17 9.09
CA THR A 83 -1.83 -0.18 10.52
C THR A 83 -0.88 0.96 10.92
N LYS A 84 -0.11 1.50 9.96
CA LYS A 84 0.92 2.52 10.19
C LYS A 84 0.48 3.92 9.78
N THR A 85 -0.55 4.02 8.95
CA THR A 85 -1.08 5.31 8.47
C THR A 85 -2.19 5.79 9.38
N ALA A 86 -2.12 7.04 9.83
CA ALA A 86 -3.22 7.62 10.59
C ALA A 86 -4.50 7.66 9.73
N ALA A 87 -5.65 7.27 10.29
CA ALA A 87 -6.92 7.15 9.57
C ALA A 87 -7.28 8.39 8.71
N LYS A 88 -6.96 9.61 9.18
CA LYS A 88 -7.18 10.85 8.42
C LYS A 88 -6.41 10.97 7.09
N TYR A 89 -5.40 10.13 6.88
CA TYR A 89 -4.55 10.12 5.69
C TYR A 89 -4.67 8.79 4.91
N TRP A 90 -5.52 7.87 5.35
CA TRP A 90 -5.74 6.61 4.66
C TRP A 90 -6.78 6.81 3.54
N PRO A 91 -6.42 6.60 2.25
CA PRO A 91 -7.31 6.91 1.12
C PRO A 91 -8.34 5.81 0.84
N PHE A 92 -8.19 4.64 1.45
CA PHE A 92 -9.10 3.50 1.30
C PHE A 92 -10.05 3.39 2.50
N PRO A 93 -11.27 2.87 2.32
CA PRO A 93 -12.11 2.49 3.45
C PRO A 93 -11.36 1.47 4.31
N THR A 94 -11.43 1.63 5.63
CA THR A 94 -10.79 0.68 6.54
C THR A 94 -11.49 -0.66 6.47
N TYR A 95 -10.84 -1.73 6.95
CA TYR A 95 -11.49 -3.04 7.01
C TYR A 95 -12.79 -3.01 7.86
N GLY A 96 -12.82 -2.16 8.88
CA GLY A 96 -14.04 -1.88 9.67
C GLY A 96 -15.16 -1.24 8.84
N ASP A 97 -14.82 -0.32 7.93
CA ASP A 97 -15.79 0.31 7.02
C ASP A 97 -16.28 -0.68 5.95
N LEU A 98 -15.42 -1.56 5.45
CA LEU A 98 -15.83 -2.57 4.48
C LEU A 98 -16.73 -3.65 5.10
N LEU A 99 -16.48 -4.03 6.36
CA LEU A 99 -17.27 -5.04 7.06
C LEU A 99 -18.56 -4.50 7.69
N PHE A 100 -18.59 -3.23 8.10
CA PHE A 100 -19.70 -2.65 8.88
C PHE A 100 -20.18 -1.28 8.39
N GLY A 101 -19.65 -0.75 7.28
CA GLY A 101 -19.98 0.57 6.74
C GLY A 101 -21.21 0.62 5.83
N VAL A 102 -21.88 -0.52 5.58
CA VAL A 102 -23.22 -0.51 4.98
C VAL A 102 -24.22 -0.17 6.07
N ARG A 103 -24.81 1.02 5.99
CA ARG A 103 -26.05 1.38 6.69
C ARG A 103 -27.22 1.34 5.72
#